data_AF-A0A1F5CSB1-F1
#
_entry.id   AF-A0A1F5CSB1-F1
#
_cell.length_a   1.000
_cell.length_b   1.000
_cell.length_c   1.000
_cell.angle_alpha   90.00
_cell.angle_beta   90.00
_cell.angle_gamma   90.00
#
_symmetry.space_group_name_H-M   'P 1'
#
loop_
_entity.id
_entity.type
_entity.pdbx_description
1 polymer ?
#
loop_
_entity_poly.entity_id
_entity_poly.type
_entity_poly.pdbx_seq_one_letter_code
_entity_poly.pdbx_strand_id
1 'polypeptide(L)'
;MGEGNMCFEVALKIVNAQNLREFHLNFSYNPSIVELVEGELDKKILSSSGGGTGDEFDYLLTNPYSGTGVLGRYVFRVVGRGNTTISLFNPHLINASGNPILVTAQDCSVRILKLGDYSYFVHIVESQLNNLQVDYTALDSQYNRMSQEYEDLQLQYDNLTDYYHRLNSSYNQLESTYQGVYDSYNELQGDNATLEKELKDTRNFLLVAVAGIVVMLIVFYQTTFRK
;
A
#
# COMPACT_ATOMS: atom_id res chain seq x y z
N MET A 1 -20.10 32.02 -26.14
CA MET A 1 -21.42 31.40 -25.85
C MET A 1 -21.84 31.88 -24.48
N GLY A 2 -22.98 32.56 -24.41
CA GLY A 2 -23.32 33.49 -23.34
C GLY A 2 -23.53 32.83 -21.98
N GLU A 3 -23.04 33.48 -20.92
CA GLU A 3 -23.26 33.11 -19.52
C GLU A 3 -24.74 33.24 -19.08
N GLY A 4 -25.64 33.71 -19.95
CA GLY A 4 -27.02 34.10 -19.62
C GLY A 4 -28.03 32.98 -19.41
N ASN A 5 -27.63 31.71 -19.35
CA ASN A 5 -28.57 30.57 -19.13
C ASN A 5 -28.30 29.78 -17.84
N MET A 6 -27.26 30.11 -17.06
CA MET A 6 -27.06 29.41 -15.79
C MET A 6 -27.99 29.98 -14.72
N CYS A 7 -28.86 29.12 -14.19
CA CYS A 7 -29.71 29.42 -13.05
C CYS A 7 -29.34 28.51 -11.88
N PHE A 8 -29.51 28.99 -10.66
CA PHE A 8 -29.42 28.18 -9.45
C PHE A 8 -30.62 28.48 -8.54
N GLU A 9 -30.98 27.51 -7.71
CA GLU A 9 -32.12 27.61 -6.81
C GLU A 9 -31.66 27.89 -5.37
N VAL A 10 -32.35 28.79 -4.70
CA VAL A 10 -32.21 29.08 -3.27
C VAL A 10 -33.52 28.75 -2.57
N ALA A 11 -33.46 27.89 -1.56
CA ALA A 11 -34.61 27.53 -0.74
C ALA A 11 -34.68 28.41 0.52
N LEU A 12 -35.77 29.15 0.69
CA LEU A 12 -36.04 29.89 1.91
C LEU A 12 -36.66 28.95 2.95
N LYS A 13 -36.05 28.87 4.14
CA LYS A 13 -36.53 28.01 5.22
C LYS A 13 -37.02 28.86 6.39
N ILE A 14 -38.15 28.45 6.96
CA ILE A 14 -38.67 29.01 8.21
C ILE A 14 -38.46 28.00 9.33
N VAL A 15 -38.08 28.50 10.52
CA VAL A 15 -37.81 27.68 11.70
C VAL A 15 -38.63 28.21 12.86
N ASN A 16 -39.33 27.31 13.56
CA ASN A 16 -40.14 27.64 14.74
C ASN A 16 -41.22 28.72 14.49
N ALA A 17 -41.89 28.65 13.34
CA ALA A 17 -43.03 29.51 13.06
C ALA A 17 -44.18 29.22 14.05
N GLN A 18 -44.85 30.26 14.51
CA GLN A 18 -46.01 30.16 15.42
C GLN A 18 -47.21 30.87 14.80
N ASN A 19 -48.19 30.08 14.35
CA ASN A 19 -49.47 30.55 13.82
C ASN A 19 -49.32 31.57 12.68
N LEU A 20 -48.30 31.41 11.84
CA LEU A 20 -48.00 32.29 10.70
C LEU A 20 -49.17 32.29 9.73
N ARG A 21 -49.68 33.46 9.38
CA ARG A 21 -50.83 33.64 8.50
C ARG A 21 -50.47 34.39 7.23
N GLU A 22 -49.64 35.40 7.34
CA GLU A 22 -49.27 36.28 6.24
C GLU A 22 -47.78 36.60 6.32
N PHE A 23 -47.15 36.73 5.17
CA PHE A 23 -45.76 37.15 5.09
C PHE A 23 -45.49 37.98 3.83
N HIS A 24 -44.66 38.99 4.04
CA HIS A 24 -44.12 39.88 3.03
C HIS A 24 -42.61 39.71 3.05
N LEU A 25 -42.05 39.32 1.90
CA LEU A 25 -40.64 39.05 1.75
C LEU A 25 -40.09 39.89 0.62
N ASN A 26 -38.96 40.55 0.87
CA ASN A 26 -38.20 41.25 -0.14
C ASN A 26 -36.77 40.73 -0.14
N PHE A 27 -36.24 40.36 -1.30
CA PHE A 27 -34.86 39.88 -1.44
C PHE A 27 -33.90 41.02 -1.78
N SER A 28 -32.78 41.09 -1.06
CA SER A 28 -31.67 41.96 -1.42
C SER A 28 -30.51 41.14 -1.96
N TYR A 29 -29.98 41.54 -3.11
CA TYR A 29 -28.85 40.94 -3.79
C TYR A 29 -28.19 41.95 -4.75
N ASN A 30 -27.04 41.60 -5.33
CA ASN A 30 -26.39 42.44 -6.34
C ASN A 30 -26.92 42.10 -7.75
N PRO A 31 -27.73 42.98 -8.38
CA PRO A 31 -28.34 42.73 -9.70
C PRO A 31 -27.32 42.69 -10.84
N SER A 32 -26.07 43.10 -10.60
CA SER A 32 -24.99 42.97 -11.57
C SER A 32 -24.35 41.58 -11.57
N ILE A 33 -24.74 40.70 -10.63
CA ILE A 33 -24.20 39.35 -10.46
C ILE A 33 -25.30 38.31 -10.63
N VAL A 34 -26.46 38.50 -9.99
CA VAL A 34 -27.61 37.59 -10.09
C VAL A 34 -28.92 38.36 -10.25
N GLU A 35 -29.91 37.75 -10.88
CA GLU A 35 -31.26 38.27 -11.08
C GLU A 35 -32.28 37.23 -10.62
N LEU A 36 -33.23 37.59 -9.76
CA LEU A 36 -34.33 36.70 -9.39
C LEU A 36 -35.32 36.60 -10.56
N VAL A 37 -35.56 35.37 -11.03
CA VAL A 37 -36.38 35.12 -12.24
C VAL A 37 -37.72 34.46 -11.90
N GLU A 38 -37.72 33.60 -10.88
CA GLU A 38 -38.91 32.84 -10.52
C GLU A 38 -38.90 32.54 -9.02
N GLY A 39 -40.08 32.48 -8.41
CA GLY A 39 -40.27 32.06 -7.03
C GLY A 39 -41.57 31.27 -6.88
N GLU A 40 -41.48 30.10 -6.26
CA GLU A 40 -42.64 29.24 -5.98
C GLU A 40 -42.69 28.92 -4.47
N LEU A 41 -43.89 29.00 -3.88
CA LEU A 41 -44.12 28.52 -2.52
C LEU A 41 -44.10 26.99 -2.46
N ASP A 42 -43.61 26.44 -1.34
CA ASP A 42 -43.58 25.00 -1.17
C ASP A 42 -44.99 24.40 -1.13
N LYS A 43 -45.17 23.27 -1.81
CA LYS A 43 -46.46 22.58 -1.96
C LYS A 43 -47.16 22.22 -0.66
N LYS A 44 -46.41 22.12 0.43
CA LYS A 44 -46.97 21.86 1.77
C LYS A 44 -47.63 23.08 2.41
N ILE A 45 -47.32 24.28 1.92
CA ILE A 45 -47.81 25.57 2.41
C ILE A 45 -48.83 26.19 1.42
N LEU A 46 -49.00 25.58 0.23
CA LEU A 46 -49.77 26.05 -0.93
C LEU A 46 -51.29 26.23 -0.79
N SER A 47 -51.91 25.99 0.37
CA SER A 47 -53.23 26.57 0.59
C SER A 47 -52.99 28.05 0.90
N SER A 48 -52.71 28.88 -0.09
CA SER A 48 -52.42 30.32 0.06
C SER A 48 -52.93 31.11 -1.13
N SER A 49 -53.47 32.30 -0.90
CA SER A 49 -53.76 33.29 -1.94
C SER A 49 -52.67 34.36 -1.91
N GLY A 50 -52.02 34.64 -3.02
CA GLY A 50 -50.93 35.60 -3.10
C GLY A 50 -50.12 35.43 -4.38
N GLY A 51 -49.10 36.26 -4.54
CA GLY A 51 -48.23 36.29 -5.70
C GLY A 51 -47.00 37.15 -5.41
N GLY A 52 -45.98 37.02 -6.24
CA GLY A 52 -44.80 37.87 -6.19
C GLY A 52 -44.53 38.51 -7.54
N THR A 53 -43.94 39.69 -7.52
CA THR A 53 -43.43 40.37 -8.70
C THR A 53 -42.03 40.89 -8.42
N GLY A 54 -41.06 40.43 -9.19
CA GLY A 54 -39.66 40.79 -8.98
C GLY A 54 -39.09 40.17 -7.71
N ASP A 55 -38.58 41.00 -6.82
CA ASP A 55 -37.98 40.67 -5.52
C ASP A 55 -38.97 40.69 -4.35
N GLU A 56 -40.21 41.15 -4.57
CA GLU A 56 -41.25 41.29 -3.55
C GLU A 56 -42.31 40.17 -3.65
N PHE A 57 -42.60 39.55 -2.51
CA PHE A 57 -43.49 38.39 -2.40
C PHE A 57 -44.45 38.55 -1.23
N ASP A 58 -45.74 38.62 -1.55
CA ASP A 58 -46.81 38.76 -0.57
C ASP A 58 -47.73 37.55 -0.61
N TYR A 59 -47.85 36.88 0.52
CA TYR A 59 -48.64 35.66 0.61
C TYR A 59 -49.51 35.62 1.86
N LEU A 60 -50.78 35.30 1.63
CA LEU A 60 -51.76 35.01 2.67
C LEU A 60 -52.07 33.51 2.67
N LEU A 61 -51.71 32.82 3.75
CA LEU A 61 -52.00 31.40 3.93
C LEU A 61 -53.48 31.20 4.23
N THR A 62 -54.14 30.29 3.52
CA THR A 62 -55.51 29.82 3.77
C THR A 62 -55.64 29.20 5.16
N ASN A 63 -54.60 28.49 5.64
CA ASN A 63 -54.51 27.94 6.99
C ASN A 63 -53.24 28.44 7.68
N PRO A 64 -53.30 28.86 8.96
CA PRO A 64 -52.10 29.29 9.65
C PRO A 64 -51.07 28.15 9.78
N TYR A 65 -49.79 28.47 9.64
CA TYR A 65 -48.68 27.53 9.69
C TYR A 65 -47.90 27.64 11.01
N SER A 66 -47.65 26.50 11.66
CA SER A 66 -46.76 26.40 12.81
C SER A 66 -45.76 25.28 12.58
N GLY A 67 -44.47 25.54 12.81
CA GLY A 67 -43.41 24.56 12.65
C GLY A 67 -42.19 25.05 11.87
N THR A 68 -41.43 24.11 11.36
CA THR A 68 -40.18 24.33 10.62
C THR A 68 -40.28 23.67 9.24
N GLY A 69 -39.89 24.37 8.18
CA GLY A 69 -40.03 23.89 6.82
C GLY A 69 -39.42 24.80 5.76
N VAL A 70 -39.49 24.36 4.50
CA VAL A 70 -39.18 25.21 3.34
C VAL A 70 -40.42 26.05 3.07
N LEU A 71 -40.26 27.37 3.04
CA LEU A 71 -41.33 28.31 2.72
C LEU A 71 -41.55 28.40 1.21
N GLY A 72 -40.44 28.49 0.45
CA GLY A 72 -40.46 28.58 -1.00
C GLY A 72 -39.07 28.37 -1.61
N ARG A 73 -39.04 28.19 -2.92
CA ARG A 73 -37.84 28.02 -3.74
C ARG A 73 -37.79 29.14 -4.77
N TYR A 74 -36.62 29.76 -4.88
CA TYR A 74 -36.40 30.97 -5.67
C TYR A 74 -35.24 30.73 -6.63
N VAL A 75 -35.47 30.98 -7.92
CA VAL A 75 -34.51 30.71 -8.99
C VAL A 75 -33.83 32.00 -9.40
N PHE A 76 -32.51 32.04 -9.20
CA PHE A 76 -31.66 33.15 -9.58
C PHE A 76 -30.91 32.81 -10.86
N ARG A 77 -31.01 33.69 -11.86
CA ARG A 77 -30.18 33.64 -13.06
C ARG A 77 -28.87 34.38 -12.81
N VAL A 78 -27.79 33.78 -13.28
CA VAL A 78 -26.46 34.39 -13.25
C VAL A 78 -26.36 35.40 -14.39
N VAL A 79 -26.15 36.68 -14.04
CA VAL A 79 -26.03 37.79 -15.01
C VAL A 79 -24.66 38.44 -15.02
N GLY A 80 -23.84 38.19 -13.99
CA GLY A 80 -22.45 38.63 -13.94
C GLY A 80 -21.63 37.84 -12.92
N ARG A 81 -20.45 38.37 -12.61
CA ARG A 81 -19.41 37.64 -11.85
C ARG A 81 -19.03 38.36 -10.57
N GLY A 82 -18.60 37.60 -9.57
CA GLY A 82 -18.17 38.14 -8.28
C GLY A 82 -18.86 37.44 -7.11
N ASN A 83 -18.82 38.10 -5.96
CA ASN A 83 -19.48 37.63 -4.74
C ASN A 83 -20.76 38.45 -4.54
N THR A 84 -21.86 37.76 -4.23
CA THR A 84 -23.10 38.40 -3.82
C THR A 84 -23.68 37.67 -2.62
N THR A 85 -24.35 38.42 -1.75
CA THR A 85 -25.13 37.87 -0.65
C THR A 85 -26.60 38.02 -1.03
N ILE A 86 -27.36 36.96 -0.87
CA ILE A 86 -28.81 36.95 -1.01
C ILE A 86 -29.38 36.96 0.41
N SER A 87 -30.04 38.04 0.77
CA SER A 87 -30.61 38.28 2.09
C SER A 87 -32.07 38.74 2.01
N LEU A 88 -32.77 38.74 3.14
CA LEU A 88 -34.09 39.34 3.25
C LEU A 88 -33.99 40.80 3.72
N PHE A 89 -34.64 41.71 3.00
CA PHE A 89 -34.75 43.11 3.37
C PHE A 89 -36.10 43.38 4.01
N ASN A 90 -36.11 43.84 5.26
CA ASN A 90 -37.32 44.18 6.04
C ASN A 90 -38.47 43.14 5.91
N PRO A 91 -38.24 41.85 6.22
CA PRO A 91 -39.32 40.87 6.16
C PRO A 91 -40.38 41.14 7.22
N HIS A 92 -41.65 41.06 6.83
CA HIS A 92 -42.80 41.21 7.73
C HIS A 92 -43.61 39.93 7.77
N LEU A 93 -43.72 39.32 8.94
CA LEU A 93 -44.53 38.12 9.17
C LEU A 93 -45.65 38.46 10.15
N ILE A 94 -46.86 37.99 9.89
CA ILE A 94 -48.07 38.27 10.67
C ILE A 94 -48.73 36.95 11.04
N ASN A 95 -49.15 36.82 12.30
CA ASN A 95 -49.87 35.63 12.78
C ASN A 95 -51.38 35.70 12.49
N ALA A 96 -52.11 34.61 12.71
CA ALA A 96 -53.55 34.57 12.45
C ALA A 96 -54.41 35.52 13.30
N SER A 97 -53.83 36.09 14.36
CA SER A 97 -54.46 37.13 15.19
C SER A 97 -54.16 38.56 14.70
N GLY A 98 -53.39 38.72 13.61
CA GLY A 98 -53.02 40.02 13.05
C GLY A 98 -51.82 40.68 13.74
N ASN A 99 -51.11 39.95 14.61
CA ASN A 99 -49.93 40.49 15.30
C ASN A 99 -48.64 40.17 14.54
N PRO A 100 -47.65 41.08 14.52
CA PRO A 100 -46.37 40.84 13.90
C PRO A 100 -45.58 39.73 14.63
N ILE A 101 -44.92 38.88 13.86
CA ILE A 101 -44.01 37.84 14.32
C ILE A 101 -42.59 38.39 14.23
N LEU A 102 -41.81 38.29 15.31
CA LEU A 102 -40.41 38.68 15.29
C LEU A 102 -39.60 37.71 14.41
N VAL A 103 -38.79 38.25 13.50
CA VAL A 103 -38.00 37.47 12.56
C VAL A 103 -36.51 37.72 12.76
N THR A 104 -35.73 36.65 12.65
CA THR A 104 -34.27 36.72 12.51
C THR A 104 -33.92 36.02 11.20
N ALA A 105 -33.29 36.74 10.26
CA ALA A 105 -32.89 36.19 8.96
C ALA A 105 -31.42 35.74 9.00
N GLN A 106 -31.12 34.64 8.31
CA GLN A 106 -29.76 34.20 8.03
C GLN A 106 -29.52 34.29 6.53
N ASP A 107 -28.46 35.00 6.15
CA ASP A 107 -28.15 35.28 4.76
C ASP A 107 -27.40 34.13 4.07
N CYS A 108 -27.52 34.04 2.75
CA CYS A 108 -26.78 33.09 1.92
C CYS A 108 -25.76 33.83 1.04
N SER A 109 -24.50 33.42 1.08
CA SER A 109 -23.44 33.98 0.22
C SER A 109 -23.18 33.09 -0.99
N VAL A 110 -23.22 33.68 -2.19
CA VAL A 110 -22.97 33.00 -3.47
C VAL A 110 -21.75 33.63 -4.16
N ARG A 111 -20.86 32.79 -4.68
CA ARG A 111 -19.65 33.21 -5.42
C ARG A 111 -19.65 32.62 -6.82
N ILE A 112 -19.63 33.49 -7.83
CA ILE A 112 -19.64 33.12 -9.26
C ILE A 112 -18.26 33.43 -9.87
N LEU A 113 -17.55 32.39 -10.33
CA LEU A 113 -16.17 32.42 -10.80
C LEU A 113 -16.03 32.24 -12.33
N LYS A 114 -14.88 32.63 -12.91
CA LYS A 114 -14.55 32.33 -14.31
C LYS A 114 -13.96 30.93 -14.46
N LEU A 115 -14.25 30.28 -15.59
CA LEU A 115 -13.59 29.02 -15.99
C LEU A 115 -12.04 29.15 -16.03
N GLY A 116 -11.51 30.35 -16.33
CA GLY A 116 -10.07 30.63 -16.33
C GLY A 116 -9.40 30.53 -14.96
N ASP A 117 -10.13 30.76 -13.86
CA ASP A 117 -9.60 30.60 -12.50
C ASP A 117 -9.40 29.11 -12.16
N TYR A 118 -10.11 28.21 -12.86
CA TYR A 118 -9.93 26.76 -12.80
C TYR A 118 -8.72 26.27 -13.61
N SER A 119 -8.37 26.98 -14.69
CA SER A 119 -7.31 26.57 -15.63
C SER A 119 -5.93 26.46 -14.97
N TYR A 120 -5.64 27.32 -13.99
CA TYR A 120 -4.36 27.28 -13.27
C TYR A 120 -4.25 26.04 -12.38
N PHE A 121 -5.32 25.70 -11.65
CA PHE A 121 -5.35 24.50 -10.81
C PHE A 121 -5.30 23.23 -11.64
N VAL A 122 -6.02 23.18 -12.75
CA VAL A 122 -5.99 22.02 -13.67
C VAL A 122 -4.58 21.80 -14.20
N HIS A 123 -3.88 22.85 -14.62
CA HIS A 123 -2.51 22.71 -15.14
C HIS A 123 -1.51 22.20 -14.09
N ILE A 124 -1.63 22.64 -12.84
CA ILE A 124 -0.81 22.14 -11.74
C ILE A 124 -1.09 20.65 -11.51
N VAL A 125 -2.36 20.25 -11.46
CA VAL A 125 -2.74 18.85 -11.24
C VAL A 125 -2.26 17.96 -12.39
N GLU A 126 -2.39 18.42 -13.64
CA GLU A 126 -1.86 17.70 -14.81
C GLU A 126 -0.34 17.54 -14.75
N SER A 127 0.38 18.60 -14.37
CA SER A 127 1.84 18.53 -14.21
C SER A 127 2.25 17.55 -13.10
N GLN A 128 1.55 17.56 -11.96
CA GLN A 128 1.79 16.63 -10.86
C GLN A 128 1.50 15.18 -11.26
N LEU A 129 0.41 14.95 -12.00
CA LEU A 129 0.06 13.62 -12.51
C LEU A 129 1.12 13.09 -13.47
N ASN A 130 1.61 13.94 -14.38
CA ASN A 130 2.69 13.58 -15.30
C ASN A 130 3.98 13.23 -14.56
N ASN A 131 4.35 14.01 -13.54
CA ASN A 131 5.53 13.70 -12.72
C ASN A 131 5.36 12.36 -12.00
N LEU A 132 4.18 12.11 -11.41
CA LEU A 132 3.89 10.85 -10.75
C LEU A 132 3.93 9.65 -11.71
N GLN A 133 3.47 9.83 -12.95
CA GLN A 133 3.55 8.80 -14.00
C GLN A 133 5.01 8.46 -14.35
N VAL A 134 5.89 9.47 -14.41
CA VAL A 134 7.32 9.29 -14.64
C VAL A 134 7.96 8.54 -13.48
N ASP A 135 7.69 8.96 -12.24
CA ASP A 135 8.21 8.31 -11.04
C ASP A 135 7.77 6.84 -10.95
N TYR A 136 6.49 6.57 -11.25
CA TYR A 136 5.95 5.22 -11.30
C TYR A 136 6.70 4.35 -12.33
N THR A 137 6.92 4.88 -13.53
CA THR A 137 7.61 4.14 -14.60
C THR A 137 9.07 3.84 -14.24
N ALA A 138 9.73 4.79 -13.57
CA ALA A 138 11.09 4.60 -13.08
C ALA A 138 11.15 3.52 -11.98
N LEU A 139 10.18 3.53 -11.06
CA LEU A 139 10.08 2.54 -9.99
C LEU A 139 9.81 1.13 -10.53
N ASP A 140 8.88 1.00 -11.49
CA ASP A 140 8.58 -0.27 -12.17
C ASP A 140 9.82 -0.85 -12.87
N SER A 141 10.59 0.01 -13.54
CA SER A 141 11.86 -0.38 -14.17
C SER A 141 12.90 -0.88 -13.16
N GLN A 142 13.01 -0.22 -11.99
CA GLN A 142 13.90 -0.66 -10.92
C GLN A 142 13.45 -2.00 -10.32
N TYR A 143 12.15 -2.18 -10.12
CA TYR A 143 11.59 -3.42 -9.61
C TYR A 143 11.90 -4.60 -10.54
N ASN A 144 11.66 -4.43 -11.85
CA ASN A 144 11.94 -5.47 -12.84
C ASN A 144 13.42 -5.85 -12.88
N ARG A 145 14.32 -4.87 -12.79
CA ARG A 145 15.76 -5.13 -12.69
C ARG A 145 16.12 -5.93 -11.43
N MET A 146 15.57 -5.55 -10.28
CA MET A 146 15.85 -6.23 -9.03
C MET A 146 15.30 -7.67 -9.01
N SER A 147 14.16 -7.91 -9.67
CA SER A 147 13.60 -9.25 -9.87
C SER A 147 14.55 -10.13 -10.69
N GLN A 148 15.13 -9.60 -11.77
CA GLN A 148 16.11 -10.33 -12.59
C GLN A 148 17.40 -10.63 -11.82
N GLU A 149 17.90 -9.66 -11.05
CA GLU A 149 19.08 -9.85 -10.20
C GLU A 149 18.84 -10.93 -9.13
N TYR A 150 17.62 -11.01 -8.59
CA TYR A 150 17.23 -12.06 -7.65
C TYR A 150 17.18 -13.45 -8.30
N GLU A 151 16.61 -13.57 -9.50
CA GLU A 151 16.58 -14.84 -10.25
C GLU A 151 17.99 -15.35 -10.58
N ASP A 152 18.90 -14.45 -11.00
CA ASP A 152 20.30 -14.81 -11.25
C ASP A 152 21.00 -15.28 -9.96
N LEU A 153 20.78 -14.59 -8.85
CA LEU A 153 21.34 -14.99 -7.55
C LEU A 153 20.83 -16.37 -7.10
N GLN A 154 19.56 -16.67 -7.34
CA GLN A 154 18.98 -17.98 -7.05
C GLN A 154 19.68 -19.08 -7.86
N LEU A 155 19.90 -18.86 -9.16
CA LEU A 155 20.64 -19.81 -10.00
C LEU A 155 22.08 -20.00 -9.54
N GLN A 156 22.77 -18.93 -9.11
CA GLN A 156 24.11 -19.02 -8.56
C GLN A 156 24.14 -19.85 -7.27
N TYR A 157 23.14 -19.67 -6.40
CA TYR A 157 23.00 -20.44 -5.16
C TYR A 157 22.78 -21.93 -5.42
N ASP A 158 21.90 -22.27 -6.36
CA ASP A 158 21.61 -23.66 -6.72
C ASP A 158 22.87 -24.34 -7.28
N ASN A 159 23.60 -23.66 -8.17
CA ASN A 159 24.89 -24.14 -8.68
C ASN A 159 25.92 -24.36 -7.58
N LEU A 160 26.03 -23.44 -6.61
CA LEU A 160 26.95 -23.57 -5.48
C LEU A 160 26.59 -24.78 -4.60
N THR A 161 25.30 -25.03 -4.40
CA THR A 161 24.79 -26.20 -3.67
C THR A 161 25.19 -27.51 -4.37
N ASP A 162 25.07 -27.57 -5.69
CA ASP A 162 25.52 -28.72 -6.48
C ASP A 162 27.03 -28.94 -6.39
N TYR A 163 27.83 -27.87 -6.47
CA TYR A 163 29.28 -27.95 -6.27
C TYR A 163 29.65 -28.48 -4.89
N TYR A 164 28.95 -28.02 -3.84
CA TYR A 164 29.15 -28.50 -2.49
C TYR A 164 28.87 -30.01 -2.38
N HIS A 165 27.75 -30.50 -2.93
CA HIS A 165 27.43 -31.93 -2.91
C HIS A 165 28.47 -32.79 -3.64
N ARG A 166 28.96 -32.31 -4.79
CA ARG A 166 30.04 -32.97 -5.53
C ARG A 166 31.33 -33.02 -4.72
N LEU A 167 31.72 -31.91 -4.11
CA LEU A 167 32.92 -31.83 -3.28
C LEU A 167 32.83 -32.77 -2.07
N ASN A 168 31.69 -32.78 -1.39
CA ASN A 168 31.44 -33.67 -0.26
C ASN A 168 31.53 -35.15 -0.65
N SER A 169 31.01 -35.50 -1.84
CA SER A 169 31.12 -36.86 -2.38
C SER A 169 32.58 -37.26 -2.66
N SER A 170 33.35 -36.36 -3.28
CA SER A 170 34.79 -36.57 -3.52
C SER A 170 35.58 -36.70 -2.22
N TYR A 171 35.24 -35.92 -1.19
CA TYR A 171 35.86 -36.02 0.13
C TYR A 171 35.62 -37.39 0.75
N ASN A 172 34.38 -37.89 0.75
CA ASN A 172 34.05 -39.21 1.29
C ASN A 172 34.77 -40.34 0.54
N GLN A 173 34.92 -40.22 -0.78
CA GLN A 173 35.69 -41.19 -1.57
C GLN A 173 37.18 -41.18 -1.21
N LEU A 174 37.74 -39.98 -1.00
CA LEU A 174 39.13 -39.84 -0.58
C LEU A 174 39.36 -40.42 0.83
N GLU A 175 38.45 -40.17 1.76
CA GLU A 175 38.47 -40.73 3.11
C GLU A 175 38.43 -42.26 3.08
N SER A 176 37.54 -42.84 2.28
CA SER A 176 37.48 -44.30 2.09
C SER A 176 38.76 -44.86 1.47
N THR A 177 39.36 -44.15 0.52
CA THR A 177 40.63 -44.57 -0.11
C THR A 177 41.77 -44.52 0.91
N TYR A 178 41.83 -43.46 1.71
CA TYR A 178 42.81 -43.31 2.79
C TYR A 178 42.70 -44.46 3.80
N GLN A 179 41.48 -44.80 4.23
CA GLN A 179 41.26 -45.91 5.15
C GLN A 179 41.75 -47.24 4.56
N GLY A 180 41.45 -47.51 3.29
CA GLY A 180 41.94 -48.72 2.62
C GLY A 180 43.48 -48.80 2.52
N VAL A 181 44.13 -47.67 2.27
CA VAL A 181 45.61 -47.57 2.29
C VAL A 181 46.15 -47.80 3.71
N TYR A 182 45.51 -47.22 4.72
CA TYR A 182 45.90 -47.38 6.12
C TYR A 182 45.79 -48.84 6.57
N ASP A 183 44.71 -49.52 6.21
CA ASP A 183 44.51 -50.94 6.52
C ASP A 183 45.56 -51.81 5.83
N SER A 184 45.84 -51.56 4.55
CA SER A 184 46.89 -52.26 3.79
C SER A 184 48.29 -52.05 4.39
N TYR A 185 48.57 -50.84 4.88
CA TYR A 185 49.83 -50.53 5.57
C TYR A 185 49.97 -51.35 6.86
N ASN A 186 48.91 -51.44 7.66
CA ASN A 186 48.93 -52.22 8.90
C ASN A 186 49.10 -53.72 8.65
N GLU A 187 48.46 -54.25 7.59
CA GLU A 187 48.65 -55.64 7.16
C GLU A 187 50.11 -55.90 6.77
N LEU A 188 50.69 -55.05 5.91
CA LEU A 188 52.08 -55.17 5.50
C LEU A 188 53.06 -55.08 6.69
N GLN A 189 52.75 -54.22 7.68
CA GLN A 189 53.54 -54.12 8.90
C GLN A 189 53.48 -55.43 9.73
N GLY A 190 52.30 -56.05 9.82
CA GLY A 190 52.10 -57.34 10.47
C GLY A 190 52.85 -58.48 9.78
N ASP A 191 52.78 -58.54 8.46
CA ASP A 191 53.52 -59.51 7.64
C ASP A 191 55.03 -59.36 7.83
N ASN A 192 55.53 -58.12 7.82
CA ASN A 192 56.96 -57.86 8.00
C ASN A 192 57.44 -58.27 9.41
N ALA A 193 56.65 -58.01 10.45
CA ALA A 193 56.96 -58.47 11.81
C ALA A 193 56.98 -60.00 11.93
N THR A 194 56.11 -60.69 11.19
CA THR A 194 56.07 -62.15 11.11
C THR A 194 57.32 -62.70 10.41
N LEU A 195 57.68 -62.13 9.26
CA LEU A 195 58.90 -62.48 8.52
C LEU A 195 60.18 -62.28 9.36
N GLU A 196 60.27 -61.17 10.10
CA GLU A 196 61.40 -60.92 11.01
C GLU A 196 61.53 -62.00 12.09
N LYS A 197 60.40 -62.46 12.64
CA LYS A 197 60.36 -63.54 13.62
C LYS A 197 60.82 -64.86 13.00
N GLU A 198 60.27 -65.24 11.85
CA GLU A 198 60.65 -66.47 11.14
C GLU A 198 62.15 -66.50 10.78
N LEU A 199 62.70 -65.37 10.33
CA LEU A 199 64.12 -65.23 10.01
C LEU A 199 65.00 -65.41 11.26
N LYS A 200 64.57 -64.83 12.39
CA LYS A 200 65.26 -65.00 13.68
C LYS A 200 65.23 -66.46 14.16
N ASP A 201 64.08 -67.11 14.06
CA ASP A 201 63.91 -68.51 14.47
C ASP A 201 64.75 -69.44 13.58
N THR A 202 64.75 -69.21 12.26
CA THR A 202 65.59 -69.94 11.29
C THR A 202 67.08 -69.76 11.58
N ARG A 203 67.52 -68.52 11.87
CA ARG A 203 68.91 -68.24 12.24
C ARG A 203 69.31 -68.96 13.52
N ASN A 204 68.45 -68.96 14.54
CA ASN A 204 68.71 -69.65 15.80
C ASN A 204 68.82 -71.16 15.59
N PHE A 205 67.92 -71.75 14.80
CA PHE A 205 67.98 -73.16 14.45
C PHE A 205 69.29 -73.52 13.74
N LEU A 206 69.70 -72.73 12.73
CA LEU A 206 70.97 -72.90 12.03
C LEU A 206 72.17 -72.82 12.97
N LEU A 207 72.20 -71.84 13.89
CA LEU A 207 73.28 -71.70 14.88
C LEU A 207 73.37 -72.93 15.78
N VAL A 208 72.24 -73.46 16.26
CA VAL A 208 72.19 -74.68 17.06
C VAL A 208 72.65 -75.89 16.25
N ALA A 209 72.21 -76.02 15.00
CA ALA A 209 72.62 -77.11 14.11
C ALA A 209 74.13 -77.10 13.84
N VAL A 210 74.71 -75.93 13.51
CA VAL A 210 76.16 -75.78 13.31
C VAL A 210 76.93 -76.08 14.59
N ALA A 211 76.50 -75.56 15.75
CA ALA A 211 77.13 -75.88 17.03
C ALA A 211 77.11 -77.39 17.31
N GLY A 212 75.99 -78.07 17.04
CA GLY A 212 75.86 -79.52 17.17
C GLY A 212 76.81 -80.29 16.25
N ILE A 213 76.94 -79.88 14.98
CA ILE A 213 77.89 -80.46 14.03
C ILE A 213 79.33 -80.28 14.52
N VAL A 214 79.69 -79.08 14.98
CA VAL A 214 81.04 -78.79 15.51
C VAL A 214 81.35 -79.67 16.73
N VAL A 215 80.40 -79.82 17.66
CA VAL A 215 80.55 -80.70 18.82
C VAL A 215 80.74 -82.16 18.38
N MET A 216 79.95 -82.66 17.43
CA MET A 216 80.14 -84.01 16.88
C MET A 216 81.54 -84.20 16.27
N LEU A 217 82.02 -83.22 15.50
CA LEU A 217 83.36 -83.27 14.90
C LEU A 217 84.46 -83.30 15.97
N ILE A 218 84.33 -82.52 17.05
CA ILE A 218 85.27 -82.53 18.18
C ILE A 218 85.28 -83.91 18.85
N VAL A 219 84.09 -84.47 19.15
CA VAL A 219 83.97 -85.80 19.76
C VAL A 219 84.59 -86.86 18.86
N PHE A 220 84.27 -86.85 17.57
CA PHE A 220 84.83 -87.78 16.59
C PHE A 220 86.36 -87.70 16.49
N TYR A 221 86.92 -86.49 16.52
CA TYR A 221 88.37 -86.30 16.52
C TYR A 221 89.01 -86.88 17.78
N GLN A 222 88.44 -86.60 18.96
CA GLN A 222 88.94 -87.11 20.23
C GLN A 222 88.89 -88.64 20.31
N THR A 223 87.81 -89.27 19.82
CA THR A 223 87.67 -90.74 19.86
C THR A 223 88.59 -91.46 18.89
N THR A 224 88.90 -90.84 17.75
CA THR A 224 89.61 -91.51 16.64
C THR A 224 91.12 -91.26 16.66
N PHE A 225 91.56 -90.03 16.93
CA PHE A 225 92.96 -89.61 16.76
C PHE A 225 93.74 -89.42 18.06
N ARG A 226 93.07 -89.44 19.22
CA ARG A 226 93.72 -89.24 20.54
C ARG A 226 94.05 -90.56 21.26
N LYS A 227 94.57 -91.54 20.52
CA LYS A 227 95.16 -92.78 21.05
C LYS A 227 96.67 -92.72 20.97
#